data_AF-X0T9F5-F1
#
_entry.id   AF-X0T9F5-F1
#
_cell.length_a   1.000
_cell.length_b   1.000
_cell.length_c   1.000
_cell.angle_alpha   90.00
_cell.angle_beta   90.00
_cell.angle_gamma   90.00
#
_symmetry.space_group_name_H-M   'P 1'
#
loop_
_entity.id
_entity.type
_entity.pdbx_description
1 polymer ?
#
loop_
_entity_poly.entity_id
_entity_poly.type
_entity_poly.pdbx_seq_one_letter_code
_entity_poly.pdbx_strand_id
1 'polypeptide(L)'
;MKIRCQFFKKIAPFLVLLTFETILFLVNYTQGTFLVGWDNLYPELNFAANLKRNIFAVWQEYRGLGLLDGMAHAANLPHTLFLWLLSLFFPLNLLRYIFIFLMHFLGGLGVFVLLKEWLFKNWPQKTPVSLAGALFYLLNLTTVQM
;
A
#
# COMPACT_ATOMS: atom_id res chain seq x y z
N MET A 1 5.54 37.51 -0.69
CA MET A 1 5.61 36.66 -1.91
C MET A 1 6.62 35.51 -1.82
N LYS A 2 7.88 35.74 -1.36
CA LYS A 2 8.92 34.68 -1.27
C LYS A 2 8.59 33.48 -0.37
N ILE A 3 7.89 33.69 0.75
CA ILE A 3 7.55 32.62 1.72
C ILE A 3 6.60 31.57 1.10
N ARG A 4 5.57 32.01 0.38
CA ARG A 4 4.64 31.10 -0.34
C ARG A 4 5.36 30.21 -1.35
N CYS A 5 6.35 30.77 -2.06
CA CYS A 5 7.11 30.04 -3.07
C CYS A 5 8.02 28.96 -2.48
N GLN A 6 8.60 29.19 -1.29
CA GLN A 6 9.42 28.18 -0.59
C GLN A 6 8.59 27.05 0.00
N PHE A 7 7.40 27.35 0.53
CA PHE A 7 6.47 26.34 1.03
C PHE A 7 6.00 25.42 -0.09
N PHE A 8 5.64 25.99 -1.24
CA PHE A 8 5.21 25.21 -2.41
C PHE A 8 6.32 24.25 -2.90
N LYS A 9 7.58 24.69 -2.90
CA LYS A 9 8.72 23.83 -3.27
C LYS A 9 8.93 22.64 -2.33
N LYS A 10 8.55 22.74 -1.05
CA LYS A 10 8.65 21.63 -0.09
C LYS A 10 7.54 20.60 -0.28
N ILE A 11 6.35 21.05 -0.65
CA ILE A 11 5.16 20.21 -0.80
C ILE A 11 5.03 19.61 -2.21
N ALA A 12 5.55 20.30 -3.23
CA ALA A 12 5.46 19.88 -4.62
C ALA A 12 5.85 18.41 -4.86
N PRO A 13 6.95 17.85 -4.31
CA PRO A 13 7.29 16.45 -4.55
C PRO A 13 6.21 15.48 -4.06
N PHE A 14 5.61 15.75 -2.90
CA PHE A 14 4.52 14.93 -2.35
C PHE A 14 3.25 15.04 -3.21
N LEU A 15 2.94 16.24 -3.72
CA LEU A 15 1.81 16.43 -4.65
C LEU A 15 2.04 15.72 -5.98
N VAL A 16 3.27 15.67 -6.48
CA VAL A 16 3.61 14.92 -7.69
C VAL A 16 3.36 13.43 -7.48
N LEU A 17 3.87 12.86 -6.39
CA LEU A 17 3.65 11.44 -6.07
C LEU A 17 2.16 11.14 -5.86
N LEU A 18 1.42 12.01 -5.16
CA LEU A 18 -0.01 11.83 -4.92
C LEU A 18 -0.82 11.93 -6.22
N THR A 19 -0.50 12.91 -7.07
CA THR A 19 -1.14 13.04 -8.39
C THR A 19 -0.87 11.80 -9.24
N PHE A 20 0.36 11.32 -9.22
CA PHE A 20 0.76 10.12 -9.96
C PHE A 20 -0.01 8.89 -9.50
N GLU A 21 -0.09 8.66 -8.18
CA GLU A 21 -0.88 7.58 -7.60
C GLU A 21 -2.36 7.68 -7.98
N THR A 22 -2.92 8.88 -7.90
CA THR A 22 -4.32 9.12 -8.22
C THR A 22 -4.62 8.79 -9.69
N ILE A 23 -3.71 9.15 -10.60
CA ILE A 23 -3.83 8.78 -12.01
C ILE A 23 -3.80 7.25 -12.17
N LEU A 24 -2.86 6.56 -11.51
CA LEU A 24 -2.79 5.10 -11.57
C LEU A 24 -4.08 4.46 -11.04
N PHE A 25 -4.60 4.93 -9.91
CA PHE A 25 -5.85 4.46 -9.35
C PHE A 25 -7.00 4.64 -10.34
N LEU A 26 -7.16 5.83 -10.92
CA LEU A 26 -8.25 6.13 -11.85
C LEU A 26 -8.20 5.30 -13.13
N VAL A 27 -7.00 4.98 -13.63
CA VAL A 27 -6.82 4.19 -14.86
C VAL A 27 -7.05 2.69 -14.63
N ASN A 28 -6.82 2.19 -13.41
CA ASN A 28 -6.93 0.76 -13.09
C ASN A 28 -8.21 0.39 -12.32
N TYR A 29 -8.86 1.36 -11.67
CA TYR A 29 -10.08 1.10 -10.92
C TYR A 29 -11.24 0.79 -11.86
N THR A 30 -11.85 -0.38 -11.65
CA THR A 30 -13.06 -0.78 -12.37
C THR A 30 -14.24 -0.84 -11.41
N GLN A 31 -15.23 0.02 -11.62
CA GLN A 31 -16.37 0.15 -10.71
C GLN A 31 -17.13 -1.18 -10.56
N GLY A 32 -17.45 -1.54 -9.31
CA GLY A 32 -18.24 -2.74 -9.01
C GLY A 32 -17.47 -4.05 -9.07
N THR A 33 -16.17 -4.03 -9.35
CA THR A 33 -15.32 -5.22 -9.40
C THR A 33 -14.53 -5.41 -8.11
N PHE A 34 -14.09 -6.64 -7.85
CA PHE A 34 -13.10 -6.92 -6.82
C PHE A 34 -11.72 -7.05 -7.48
N LEU A 35 -10.72 -6.41 -6.88
CA LEU A 35 -9.33 -6.61 -7.27
C LEU A 35 -8.86 -7.98 -6.77
N VAL A 36 -8.56 -8.91 -7.68
CA VAL A 36 -8.27 -10.31 -7.31
C VAL A 36 -6.80 -10.62 -7.52
N GLY A 37 -6.11 -11.03 -6.44
CA GLY A 37 -4.74 -11.51 -6.49
C GLY A 37 -4.66 -13.04 -6.67
N TRP A 38 -3.43 -13.56 -6.78
CA TRP A 38 -3.20 -15.00 -6.90
C TRP A 38 -3.63 -15.75 -5.62
N ASP A 39 -3.16 -15.31 -4.45
CA ASP A 39 -3.58 -15.86 -3.15
C ASP A 39 -4.91 -15.23 -2.72
N ASN A 40 -5.99 -15.93 -3.02
CA ASN A 40 -7.38 -15.51 -2.84
C ASN A 40 -7.86 -15.48 -1.38
N LEU A 41 -7.08 -14.92 -0.46
CA LEU A 41 -7.56 -14.58 0.87
C LEU A 41 -8.26 -13.21 0.80
N TYR A 42 -9.57 -13.20 1.03
CA TYR A 42 -10.39 -11.98 1.14
C TYR A 42 -10.83 -11.78 2.59
N PRO A 43 -10.00 -11.11 3.42
CA PRO A 43 -10.40 -10.71 4.76
C PRO A 43 -11.74 -9.99 4.79
N GLU A 44 -12.00 -9.17 3.77
CA GLU A 44 -13.19 -8.34 3.61
C GLU A 44 -14.50 -9.12 3.52
N LEU A 45 -14.50 -10.38 3.07
CA LEU A 45 -15.74 -11.17 3.00
C LEU A 45 -16.23 -11.64 4.38
N ASN A 46 -15.33 -11.77 5.36
CA ASN A 46 -15.68 -12.13 6.73
C ASN A 46 -14.56 -11.75 7.71
N PHE A 47 -14.59 -10.52 8.22
CA PHE A 47 -13.56 -10.03 9.13
C PHE A 47 -13.45 -10.85 10.41
N ALA A 48 -14.57 -11.25 11.01
CA ALA A 48 -14.57 -12.02 12.26
C ALA A 48 -13.85 -13.35 12.11
N ALA A 49 -14.14 -14.09 11.04
CA ALA A 49 -13.47 -15.35 10.75
C ALA A 49 -11.97 -15.13 10.46
N ASN A 50 -11.62 -14.14 9.65
CA ASN A 50 -10.22 -13.88 9.29
C ASN A 50 -9.37 -13.37 10.46
N LEU A 51 -9.92 -12.53 11.33
CA LEU A 51 -9.24 -12.11 12.56
C LEU A 51 -8.97 -13.31 13.48
N LYS A 52 -9.95 -14.20 13.67
CA LYS A 52 -9.75 -15.44 14.44
C LYS A 52 -8.62 -16.27 13.81
N ARG A 53 -8.63 -16.47 12.50
CA ARG A 53 -7.60 -17.23 11.77
C ARG A 53 -6.21 -16.62 11.91
N ASN A 54 -6.10 -15.30 11.83
CA ASN A 54 -4.82 -14.60 11.96
C ASN A 54 -4.26 -14.68 13.40
N ILE A 55 -5.12 -14.64 14.42
CA ILE A 55 -4.71 -14.76 15.83
C ILE A 55 -4.29 -16.20 16.15
N PHE A 56 -5.07 -17.19 15.71
CA PHE A 56 -4.78 -18.62 15.90
C PHE A 56 -4.00 -19.19 14.70
N ALA A 57 -3.11 -18.39 14.10
CA ALA A 57 -2.44 -18.65 12.82
C ALA A 57 -1.89 -20.08 12.63
N VAL A 58 -1.38 -20.67 13.70
CA VAL A 58 -0.74 -22.00 13.72
C VAL A 58 -1.73 -23.13 13.44
N TRP A 59 -2.99 -23.02 13.88
CA TRP A 59 -4.00 -24.06 13.72
C TRP A 59 -5.15 -23.57 12.85
N GLN A 60 -5.24 -24.10 11.62
CA GLN A 60 -6.31 -23.79 10.68
C GLN A 60 -7.18 -25.02 10.42
N GLU A 61 -8.29 -25.13 11.16
CA GLU A 61 -9.25 -26.25 11.06
C GLU A 61 -9.77 -26.48 9.63
N TYR A 62 -9.78 -25.44 8.79
CA TYR A 62 -10.28 -25.50 7.42
C TYR A 62 -9.24 -25.96 6.38
N ARG A 63 -7.98 -26.21 6.78
CA ARG A 63 -6.87 -26.51 5.85
C ARG A 63 -6.34 -27.95 5.92
N GLY A 64 -7.04 -28.86 6.60
CA GLY A 64 -6.71 -30.29 6.57
C GLY A 64 -7.12 -31.04 7.84
N LEU A 65 -6.69 -32.30 7.94
CA LEU A 65 -7.04 -33.21 9.03
C LEU A 65 -6.11 -33.12 10.25
N GLY A 66 -5.41 -31.99 10.44
CA GLY A 66 -4.60 -31.73 11.63
C GLY A 66 -3.11 -31.46 11.43
N LEU A 67 -2.70 -31.03 10.23
CA LEU A 67 -1.35 -30.50 10.03
C LEU A 67 -1.29 -29.03 10.50
N LEU A 68 -0.24 -28.67 11.24
CA LEU A 68 0.05 -27.29 11.59
C LEU A 68 0.27 -26.48 10.31
N ASP A 69 -0.22 -25.25 10.29
CA ASP A 69 -0.10 -24.43 9.09
C ASP A 69 1.35 -23.98 8.87
N GLY A 70 1.86 -24.18 7.65
CA GLY A 70 3.16 -23.70 7.21
C GLY A 70 3.14 -22.26 6.67
N MET A 71 1.96 -21.68 6.48
CA MET A 71 1.79 -20.31 5.99
C MET A 71 1.75 -19.31 7.15
N ALA A 72 2.35 -18.14 6.96
CA ALA A 72 2.43 -17.10 7.98
C ALA A 72 1.12 -16.28 8.12
N HIS A 73 -0.02 -16.90 8.44
CA HIS A 73 -1.32 -16.20 8.56
C HIS A 73 -1.32 -15.07 9.58
N ALA A 74 -0.49 -15.15 10.62
CA ALA A 74 -0.32 -14.07 11.58
C ALA A 74 0.14 -12.76 10.90
N ALA A 75 0.89 -12.84 9.80
CA ALA A 75 1.35 -11.68 9.02
C ALA A 75 0.20 -10.93 8.33
N ASN A 76 -0.97 -11.57 8.15
CA ASN A 76 -2.16 -10.92 7.60
C ASN A 76 -2.95 -10.11 8.63
N LEU A 77 -2.60 -10.19 9.92
CA LEU A 77 -3.30 -9.46 10.98
C LEU A 77 -3.33 -7.94 10.76
N PRO A 78 -2.20 -7.26 10.44
CA PRO A 78 -2.21 -5.82 10.20
C PRO A 78 -3.09 -5.45 9.00
N HIS A 79 -3.00 -6.20 7.90
CA HIS A 79 -3.83 -6.00 6.71
C HIS A 79 -5.33 -6.17 7.03
N THR A 80 -5.70 -7.24 7.75
CA THR A 80 -7.10 -7.53 8.09
C THR A 80 -7.69 -6.48 9.02
N LEU A 81 -6.93 -6.03 10.02
CA LEU A 81 -7.35 -4.94 10.92
C LEU A 81 -7.51 -3.64 10.16
N PHE A 82 -6.59 -3.34 9.25
CA PHE A 82 -6.66 -2.13 8.44
C PHE A 82 -7.89 -2.13 7.51
N LEU A 83 -8.15 -3.24 6.80
CA LEU A 83 -9.34 -3.38 5.96
C LEU A 83 -10.63 -3.31 6.77
N TRP A 84 -10.65 -3.89 7.98
CA TRP A 84 -11.80 -3.82 8.88
C TRP A 84 -12.11 -2.37 9.27
N LEU A 85 -11.09 -1.57 9.61
CA LEU A 85 -11.27 -0.14 9.90
C LEU A 85 -11.77 0.63 8.68
N LEU A 86 -11.23 0.35 7.49
CA LEU A 86 -11.71 0.99 6.25
C LEU A 86 -13.15 0.60 5.89
N SER A 87 -13.59 -0.60 6.24
CA SER A 87 -14.95 -1.08 5.97
C SER A 87 -16.05 -0.26 6.63
N LEU A 88 -15.71 0.52 7.66
CA LEU A 88 -16.63 1.47 8.31
C LEU A 88 -17.00 2.65 7.40
N PHE A 89 -16.20 2.92 6.37
CA PHE A 89 -16.34 4.10 5.50
C PHE A 89 -16.56 3.76 4.02
N PHE A 90 -16.09 2.60 3.57
CA PHE A 90 -16.06 2.24 2.15
C PHE A 90 -16.73 0.88 1.88
N PRO A 91 -17.31 0.68 0.68
CA PRO A 91 -17.90 -0.60 0.30
C PRO A 91 -16.82 -1.68 0.09
N LEU A 92 -17.22 -2.93 0.30
CA LEU A 92 -16.33 -4.11 0.28
C LEU A 92 -15.43 -4.19 -0.94
N ASN A 93 -15.98 -3.95 -2.12
CA ASN A 93 -15.27 -4.04 -3.39
C ASN A 93 -14.21 -2.95 -3.58
N LEU A 94 -14.27 -1.85 -2.81
CA LEU A 94 -13.33 -0.74 -2.89
C LEU A 94 -12.17 -0.86 -1.88
N LEU A 95 -12.35 -1.63 -0.80
CA LEU A 95 -11.39 -1.72 0.30
C LEU A 95 -10.00 -2.12 -0.18
N ARG A 96 -9.92 -3.14 -1.03
CA ARG A 96 -8.65 -3.67 -1.53
C ARG A 96 -7.97 -2.72 -2.50
N TYR A 97 -8.72 -2.04 -3.36
CA TYR A 97 -8.17 -0.98 -4.20
C TYR A 97 -7.55 0.11 -3.32
N ILE A 98 -8.28 0.61 -2.32
CA ILE A 98 -7.75 1.64 -1.41
C ILE A 98 -6.47 1.15 -0.72
N PHE A 99 -6.47 -0.08 -0.20
CA PHE A 99 -5.30 -0.62 0.49
C PHE A 99 -4.08 -0.73 -0.43
N ILE A 100 -4.23 -1.32 -1.61
CA ILE A 100 -3.11 -1.56 -2.53
C ILE A 100 -2.51 -0.24 -3.02
N PHE A 101 -3.33 0.69 -3.51
CA PHE A 101 -2.84 1.99 -3.99
C PHE A 101 -2.28 2.85 -2.83
N LEU A 102 -2.83 2.72 -1.61
CA LEU A 102 -2.23 3.36 -0.45
C LEU A 102 -0.85 2.78 -0.11
N MET A 103 -0.69 1.45 -0.12
CA MET A 103 0.61 0.82 0.15
C MET A 103 1.63 1.15 -0.93
N HIS A 104 1.21 1.19 -2.20
CA HIS A 104 2.05 1.60 -3.32
C HIS A 104 2.55 3.04 -3.13
N PHE A 105 1.63 3.98 -2.85
CA PHE A 105 1.97 5.37 -2.55
C PHE A 105 2.92 5.50 -1.34
N LEU A 106 2.64 4.80 -0.24
CA LEU A 106 3.48 4.84 0.96
C LEU A 106 4.88 4.29 0.68
N GLY A 107 5.01 3.27 -0.17
CA GLY A 107 6.29 2.76 -0.65
C GLY A 107 7.09 3.84 -1.39
N GLY A 108 6.47 4.52 -2.37
CA GLY A 108 7.10 5.62 -3.10
C GLY A 108 7.48 6.80 -2.20
N LEU A 109 6.60 7.17 -1.27
CA LEU A 109 6.87 8.22 -0.28
C LEU A 109 8.03 7.83 0.63
N GLY A 110 8.06 6.58 1.11
CA GLY A 110 9.13 6.03 1.92
C GLY A 110 10.48 6.10 1.20
N VAL A 111 10.54 5.67 -0.06
CA VAL A 111 11.75 5.77 -0.89
C VAL A 111 12.16 7.22 -1.11
N PHE A 112 11.22 8.12 -1.40
CA PHE A 112 11.53 9.55 -1.54
C PHE A 112 12.18 10.12 -0.27
N VAL A 113 11.60 9.85 0.90
CA VAL A 113 12.11 10.33 2.19
C VAL A 113 13.47 9.72 2.50
N LEU A 114 13.64 8.41 2.28
CA LEU A 114 14.90 7.70 2.46
C LEU A 114 16.01 8.32 1.60
N LEU A 115 15.76 8.49 0.30
CA LEU A 115 16.74 9.07 -0.62
C LEU A 115 17.06 10.52 -0.27
N LYS A 116 16.06 11.34 0.05
CA LYS A 116 16.24 12.78 0.27
C LYS A 116 16.91 13.11 1.61
N GLU A 117 16.49 12.44 2.68
CA GLU A 117 16.90 12.78 4.04
C GLU A 117 18.10 11.98 4.53
N TRP A 118 18.34 10.79 3.94
CA TRP A 118 19.41 9.90 4.36
C TRP A 118 20.52 9.82 3.32
N LEU A 119 20.21 9.37 2.09
CA LEU A 119 21.24 9.08 1.09
C LEU A 119 21.84 10.33 0.43
N PHE A 120 20.99 11.23 -0.06
CA PHE A 120 21.38 12.44 -0.80
C PHE A 120 21.29 13.70 0.07
N LYS A 121 21.32 13.57 1.40
CA LYS A 121 21.11 14.67 2.34
C LYS A 121 21.91 15.94 2.03
N ASN A 122 23.15 15.77 1.60
CA ASN A 122 24.12 16.84 1.32
C ASN A 122 24.23 17.22 -0.17
N TRP A 123 23.46 16.59 -1.05
CA TRP A 123 23.52 16.86 -2.48
C TRP A 123 22.72 18.13 -2.84
N PRO A 124 23.25 19.00 -3.72
CA PRO A 124 22.59 20.25 -4.09
C PRO A 124 21.24 20.01 -4.80
N GLN A 125 21.12 18.90 -5.53
CA GLN A 125 19.91 18.52 -6.29
C GLN A 125 19.16 17.34 -5.65
N LYS A 126 19.24 17.18 -4.32
CA LYS A 126 18.65 16.02 -3.63
C LYS A 126 17.17 15.80 -3.89
N THR A 127 16.37 16.88 -3.95
CA THR A 127 14.91 16.77 -4.14
C THR A 127 14.54 16.16 -5.50
N PRO A 128 14.98 16.70 -6.65
CA PRO A 128 14.64 16.10 -7.95
C PRO A 128 15.23 14.70 -8.13
N VAL A 129 16.46 14.44 -7.66
CA VAL A 129 17.07 13.11 -7.75
C VAL A 129 16.30 12.08 -6.91
N SER A 130 15.88 12.45 -5.70
CA SER A 130 15.09 11.55 -4.83
C SER A 130 13.68 11.32 -5.38
N LEU A 131 13.08 12.34 -6.01
CA LEU A 131 11.78 12.21 -6.67
C LEU A 131 11.88 11.26 -7.88
N ALA A 132 12.91 11.39 -8.69
CA ALA A 132 13.17 10.47 -9.80
C ALA A 132 13.37 9.03 -9.31
N GLY A 133 14.13 8.84 -8.21
CA GLY A 133 14.32 7.52 -7.60
C GLY A 133 13.02 6.92 -7.05
N ALA A 134 12.16 7.73 -6.42
CA ALA A 134 10.85 7.28 -5.96
C ALA A 134 9.92 6.89 -7.12
N LEU A 135 9.88 7.68 -8.19
CA LEU A 135 9.10 7.34 -9.39
C LEU A 135 9.64 6.08 -10.07
N PHE A 136 10.96 5.90 -10.12
CA PHE A 136 11.58 4.67 -10.62
C PHE A 136 11.19 3.45 -9.78
N TYR A 137 11.13 3.59 -8.45
CA TYR A 137 10.67 2.53 -7.56
C TYR A 137 9.20 2.17 -7.79
N LEU A 138 8.32 3.18 -7.91
CA LEU A 138 6.89 2.98 -8.17
C LEU A 138 6.65 2.30 -9.52
N LEU A 139 7.40 2.70 -10.55
CA LEU A 139 7.31 2.14 -11.90
C LEU A 139 8.11 0.86 -12.11
N ASN A 140 8.80 0.37 -11.09
CA ASN A 140 9.56 -0.87 -11.19
C ASN A 140 8.58 -2.05 -11.38
N LEU A 141 8.85 -2.91 -12.37
CA LEU A 141 7.98 -4.05 -12.69
C LEU A 141 7.72 -4.96 -11.47
N THR A 142 8.71 -5.15 -10.61
CA THR A 142 8.53 -5.95 -9.39
C THR A 142 7.59 -5.29 -8.41
N THR A 143 7.64 -3.96 -8.27
CA THR A 143 6.72 -3.20 -7.40
C THR A 143 5.29 -3.17 -7.96
N VAL A 144 5.15 -3.09 -9.29
CA VAL A 144 3.82 -3.06 -9.95
C VAL A 144 3.17 -4.44 -9.99
N GLN A 145 3.96 -5.52 -10.05
CA GLN A 145 3.46 -6.90 -10.09
C GLN A 145 3.02 -7.43 -8.72
N MET A 146 3.55 -6.86 -7.63
CA MET A 146 3.14 -7.21 -6.25
C MET A 146 1.74 -6.71 -5.94
#